data_AF-A0A1D2WDN4-F1
#
_entry.id   AF-A0A1D2WDN4-F1
#
_cell.length_a   1.000
_cell.length_b   1.000
_cell.length_c   1.000
_cell.angle_alpha   90.00
_cell.angle_beta   90.00
_cell.angle_gamma   90.00
#
_symmetry.space_group_name_H-M   'P 1'
#
loop_
_entity.id
_entity.type
_entity.pdbx_description
1 polymer ?
#
loop_
_entity_poly.entity_id
_entity_poly.type
_entity_poly.pdbx_seq_one_letter_code
_entity_poly.pdbx_strand_id
1 'polypeptide(L)'
;MQVITKNENKILLLIKNNLDKYPEKIPYNKIKDILELSETSLIDLLEALQEKNFIKLDSDAKEVHYIDLYLETKVVEDKSALKSYMLNKTEEDAYVIIQNVISKYNGYAPRYVLEGALLYGELELSPKRTYNITVSLENKNLLKKVKRADGEYYTI
;
A
#
# COMPACT_ATOMS: atom_id res chain seq x y z
N MET A 1 -2.43 0.01 -10.27
CA MET A 1 -3.47 -0.39 -9.31
C MET A 1 -3.31 0.32 -7.96
N GLN A 2 -4.34 1.00 -7.48
CA GLN A 2 -4.47 1.60 -6.15
C GLN A 2 -5.40 0.75 -5.27
N VAL A 3 -5.19 0.70 -3.95
CA VAL A 3 -6.09 -0.01 -3.03
C VAL A 3 -6.79 0.99 -2.13
N ILE A 4 -8.12 0.94 -2.13
CA ILE A 4 -8.96 1.92 -1.45
C ILE A 4 -9.96 1.25 -0.53
N THR A 5 -10.38 1.95 0.52
CA THR A 5 -11.44 1.48 1.39
C THR A 5 -12.83 1.65 0.75
N LYS A 6 -13.85 0.97 1.27
CA LYS A 6 -15.24 1.16 0.81
C LYS A 6 -15.69 2.62 0.92
N ASN A 7 -15.31 3.32 1.98
CA ASN A 7 -15.70 4.72 2.19
C ASN A 7 -15.01 5.66 1.20
N GLU A 8 -13.73 5.44 0.91
CA GLU A 8 -13.03 6.14 -0.17
C GLU A 8 -13.70 5.90 -1.52
N ASN A 9 -14.07 4.64 -1.82
CA ASN A 9 -14.76 4.30 -3.06
C ASN A 9 -16.13 4.97 -3.19
N LYS A 10 -16.88 5.13 -2.09
CA LYS A 10 -18.15 5.86 -2.08
C LYS A 10 -17.96 7.32 -2.52
N ILE A 11 -16.90 7.99 -2.05
CA ILE A 11 -16.58 9.37 -2.45
C ILE A 11 -16.26 9.41 -3.95
N LEU A 12 -15.41 8.51 -4.45
CA LEU A 12 -15.08 8.46 -5.88
C LEU A 12 -16.31 8.19 -6.76
N LEU A 13 -17.19 7.28 -6.36
CA LEU A 13 -18.44 7.00 -7.07
C LEU A 13 -19.38 8.20 -7.06
N LEU A 14 -19.51 8.89 -5.92
CA LEU A 14 -20.29 10.11 -5.82
C LEU A 14 -19.77 11.17 -6.78
N ILE A 15 -18.45 11.39 -6.81
CA ILE A 15 -17.81 12.33 -7.72
C ILE A 15 -18.12 11.95 -9.17
N LYS A 16 -17.88 10.70 -9.56
CA LYS A 16 -18.12 10.19 -10.91
C LYS A 16 -19.57 10.38 -11.36
N ASN A 17 -20.53 10.09 -10.48
CA ASN A 17 -21.95 10.22 -10.77
C ASN A 17 -22.45 11.66 -10.84
N ASN A 18 -21.61 12.64 -10.48
CA ASN A 18 -21.95 14.06 -10.51
C ASN A 18 -21.03 14.89 -11.41
N LEU A 19 -20.25 14.26 -12.29
CA LEU A 19 -19.36 14.97 -13.22
C LEU A 19 -20.12 15.93 -14.15
N ASP A 20 -21.37 15.64 -14.51
CA ASP A 20 -22.19 16.54 -15.32
C ASP A 20 -22.47 17.89 -14.63
N LYS A 21 -22.54 17.89 -13.30
CA LYS A 21 -22.80 19.09 -12.47
C LYS A 21 -21.51 19.74 -11.99
N TYR A 22 -20.49 18.92 -11.79
CA TYR A 22 -19.20 19.28 -11.20
C TYR A 22 -18.10 18.63 -12.05
N PRO A 23 -17.76 19.21 -13.22
CA PRO A 23 -16.88 18.54 -14.18
C PRO A 23 -15.41 18.49 -13.75
N GLU A 24 -14.93 19.52 -13.05
CA GLU A 24 -13.51 19.64 -12.68
C GLU A 24 -13.27 19.58 -11.17
N LYS A 25 -14.27 20.02 -10.39
CA LYS A 25 -14.16 20.16 -8.94
C LYS A 25 -15.51 20.09 -8.25
N ILE A 26 -15.51 19.61 -7.01
CA ILE A 26 -16.69 19.55 -6.14
C ILE A 26 -16.41 20.18 -4.77
N PRO A 27 -17.33 21.00 -4.22
CA PRO A 27 -17.19 21.54 -2.88
C PRO A 27 -17.32 20.47 -1.78
N TYR A 28 -16.59 20.63 -0.67
CA TYR A 28 -16.60 19.69 0.46
C TYR A 28 -17.99 19.49 1.03
N ASN A 29 -18.75 20.59 1.17
CA ASN A 29 -20.11 20.56 1.72
C ASN A 29 -21.03 19.64 0.91
N LYS A 30 -20.88 19.57 -0.42
CA LYS A 30 -21.70 18.68 -1.25
C LYS A 30 -21.41 17.22 -0.99
N ILE A 31 -20.13 16.85 -0.83
CA ILE A 31 -19.77 15.48 -0.47
C ILE A 31 -20.26 15.16 0.94
N LYS A 32 -20.06 16.09 1.89
CA LYS A 32 -20.46 15.97 3.29
C LYS A 32 -21.97 15.73 3.44
N ASP A 33 -22.79 16.54 2.78
CA ASP A 33 -24.24 16.51 2.89
C ASP A 33 -24.83 15.24 2.28
N ILE A 34 -24.31 14.79 1.13
CA ILE A 34 -24.84 13.60 0.43
C ILE A 34 -24.44 12.30 1.13
N LEU A 35 -23.22 12.24 1.68
CA LEU A 35 -22.71 11.03 2.36
C LEU A 35 -22.97 11.02 3.87
N GLU A 36 -23.61 12.08 4.39
CA GLU A 36 -23.91 12.25 5.82
C GLU A 36 -22.67 12.04 6.73
N LEU A 37 -21.51 12.55 6.29
CA LEU A 37 -20.23 12.39 6.99
C LEU A 37 -19.96 13.57 7.94
N SER A 38 -19.24 13.30 9.04
CA SER A 38 -18.65 14.38 9.83
C SER A 38 -17.52 15.06 9.05
N GLU A 39 -17.23 16.32 9.38
CA GLU A 39 -16.17 17.09 8.70
C GLU A 39 -14.80 16.43 8.87
N THR A 40 -14.50 15.92 10.07
CA THR A 40 -13.25 15.21 10.35
C THR A 40 -13.15 13.92 9.53
N SER A 41 -14.21 13.12 9.48
CA SER A 41 -14.21 11.88 8.70
C SER A 41 -14.10 12.13 7.19
N LEU A 42 -14.71 13.22 6.69
CA LEU A 42 -14.56 13.59 5.29
C LEU A 42 -13.11 13.99 4.98
N ILE A 43 -12.50 14.85 5.80
CA ILE A 43 -11.11 15.29 5.60
C ILE A 43 -10.16 14.09 5.59
N ASP A 44 -10.26 13.19 6.57
CA ASP A 44 -9.43 11.97 6.62
C ASP A 44 -9.53 11.13 5.33
N LEU A 45 -10.73 10.99 4.77
CA LEU A 45 -10.95 10.20 3.55
C LEU A 45 -10.43 10.93 2.31
N LEU A 46 -10.59 12.25 2.27
CA LEU A 46 -10.11 13.09 1.19
C LEU A 46 -8.57 13.14 1.15
N GLU A 47 -7.91 13.26 2.31
CA GLU A 47 -6.45 13.21 2.42
C GLU A 47 -5.91 11.86 1.94
N ALA A 48 -6.55 10.75 2.35
CA ALA A 48 -6.17 9.42 1.88
C ALA A 48 -6.34 9.24 0.36
N LEU A 49 -7.36 9.86 -0.25
CA LEU A 49 -7.55 9.86 -1.71
C LEU A 49 -6.53 10.75 -2.42
N GLN A 50 -6.12 11.86 -1.80
CA GLN A 50 -5.07 12.74 -2.30
C GLN A 50 -3.71 12.04 -2.31
N GLU A 51 -3.32 11.36 -1.24
CA GLU A 51 -2.08 10.58 -1.17
C GLU A 51 -2.00 9.50 -2.28
N LYS A 52 -3.16 8.99 -2.70
CA LYS A 52 -3.29 7.99 -3.77
C LYS A 52 -3.44 8.61 -5.17
N ASN A 53 -3.32 9.93 -5.29
CA ASN A 53 -3.36 10.71 -6.53
C ASN A 53 -4.69 10.67 -7.29
N PHE A 54 -5.83 10.41 -6.63
CA PHE A 54 -7.14 10.52 -7.29
C PHE A 54 -7.59 11.97 -7.41
N ILE A 55 -7.30 12.76 -6.38
CA ILE A 55 -7.81 14.12 -6.19
C ILE A 55 -6.72 15.02 -5.61
N LYS A 56 -6.95 16.32 -5.70
CA LYS A 56 -6.17 17.36 -5.03
C LYS A 56 -7.10 18.21 -4.18
N LEU A 57 -6.70 18.48 -2.95
CA LEU A 57 -7.45 19.28 -2.00
C LEU A 57 -7.01 20.73 -2.08
N ASP A 58 -7.99 21.62 -2.22
CA ASP A 58 -7.85 23.04 -1.95
C ASP A 58 -8.53 23.32 -0.60
N SER A 59 -7.73 23.31 0.47
CA SER A 59 -8.20 23.52 1.83
C SER A 59 -8.70 24.95 2.06
N ASP A 60 -8.18 25.93 1.34
CA ASP A 60 -8.55 27.34 1.49
C ASP A 60 -9.93 27.59 0.87
N ALA A 61 -10.17 27.04 -0.33
CA ALA A 61 -11.45 27.13 -1.02
C ALA A 61 -12.48 26.07 -0.56
N LYS A 62 -12.07 25.06 0.21
CA LYS A 62 -12.86 23.86 0.55
C LYS A 62 -13.38 23.14 -0.69
N GLU A 63 -12.51 22.94 -1.67
CA GLU A 63 -12.81 22.31 -2.96
C GLU A 63 -11.93 21.08 -3.22
N VAL A 64 -12.52 20.06 -3.84
CA VAL A 64 -11.83 18.85 -4.29
C VAL A 64 -11.68 18.90 -5.80
N HIS A 65 -10.44 18.98 -6.28
CA HIS A 65 -10.10 18.91 -7.70
C HIS A 65 -9.78 17.48 -8.12
N TYR A 66 -10.17 17.10 -9.34
CA TYR A 66 -9.91 15.75 -9.84
C TYR A 66 -8.55 15.66 -10.53
N ILE A 67 -7.81 14.58 -10.27
CA ILE A 67 -6.55 14.27 -10.97
C ILE A 67 -6.81 13.14 -11.96
N ASP A 68 -7.08 11.94 -11.44
CA ASP A 68 -7.45 10.77 -12.23
C ASP A 68 -8.42 9.89 -11.43
N LEU A 69 -9.70 9.98 -11.80
CA LEU A 69 -10.76 9.22 -11.15
C LEU A 69 -10.82 7.77 -11.62
N TYR A 70 -10.17 7.42 -12.73
CA TYR A 70 -10.29 6.12 -13.40
C TYR A 70 -9.06 5.23 -13.21
N LEU A 71 -8.11 5.63 -12.36
CA LEU A 71 -7.04 4.74 -11.89
C LEU A 71 -7.62 3.37 -11.49
N GLU A 72 -6.97 2.30 -11.93
CA GLU A 72 -7.36 0.94 -11.59
C GLU A 72 -7.35 0.76 -10.07
N THR A 73 -8.48 0.31 -9.50
CA THR A 73 -8.64 0.21 -8.04
C THR A 73 -9.01 -1.19 -7.56
N LYS A 74 -8.52 -1.55 -6.37
CA LYS A 74 -9.01 -2.66 -5.58
C LYS A 74 -9.69 -2.12 -4.32
N VAL A 75 -10.95 -2.49 -4.10
CA VAL A 75 -11.72 -2.02 -2.94
C VAL A 75 -11.62 -3.05 -1.81
N VAL A 76 -11.32 -2.58 -0.60
CA VAL A 76 -11.34 -3.37 0.63
C VAL A 76 -12.32 -2.79 1.64
N GLU A 77 -12.74 -3.61 2.60
CA GLU A 77 -13.79 -3.25 3.56
C GLU A 77 -13.47 -1.99 4.36
N ASP A 78 -12.29 -1.95 4.97
CA ASP A 78 -11.90 -0.91 5.93
C ASP A 78 -10.37 -0.68 5.97
N LYS A 79 -9.94 0.23 6.87
CA LYS A 79 -8.52 0.56 7.08
C LYS A 79 -7.70 -0.64 7.59
N SER A 80 -8.28 -1.53 8.38
CA SER A 80 -7.61 -2.73 8.90
C SER A 80 -7.38 -3.76 7.80
N ALA A 81 -8.38 -3.96 6.92
CA ALA A 81 -8.28 -4.79 5.73
C ALA A 81 -7.26 -4.22 4.74
N LEU A 82 -7.24 -2.89 4.55
CA LEU A 82 -6.22 -2.20 3.74
C LEU A 82 -4.82 -2.47 4.29
N LYS A 83 -4.62 -2.27 5.59
CA LYS A 83 -3.33 -2.51 6.25
C LYS A 83 -2.89 -3.97 6.09
N SER A 84 -3.81 -4.90 6.29
CA SER A 84 -3.54 -6.34 6.16
C SER A 84 -3.18 -6.73 4.72
N TYR A 85 -3.92 -6.18 3.75
CA TYR A 85 -3.61 -6.38 2.34
C TYR A 85 -2.21 -5.85 1.99
N MET A 86 -1.88 -4.63 2.42
CA MET A 86 -0.57 -4.03 2.17
C MET A 86 0.56 -4.83 2.83
N LEU A 87 0.35 -5.32 4.05
CA LEU A 87 1.32 -6.20 4.73
C LEU A 87 1.54 -7.48 3.95
N ASN A 88 0.47 -8.16 3.53
CA ASN A 88 0.57 -9.38 2.73
C ASN A 88 1.27 -9.13 1.40
N LYS A 89 0.91 -8.04 0.71
CA LYS A 89 1.54 -7.69 -0.57
C LYS A 89 3.03 -7.38 -0.41
N THR A 90 3.40 -6.66 0.66
CA THR A 90 4.82 -6.41 0.98
C THR A 90 5.56 -7.73 1.21
N GLU A 91 4.93 -8.69 1.89
CA GLU A 91 5.53 -10.00 2.13
C GLU A 91 5.69 -10.82 0.84
N GLU A 92 4.69 -10.81 -0.04
CA GLU A 92 4.76 -11.42 -1.37
C GLU A 92 5.89 -10.83 -2.21
N ASP A 93 5.98 -9.49 -2.29
CA ASP A 93 7.00 -8.81 -3.08
C ASP A 93 8.40 -9.05 -2.50
N ALA A 94 8.53 -9.05 -1.16
CA ALA A 94 9.77 -9.41 -0.49
C ALA A 94 10.18 -10.86 -0.80
N TYR A 95 9.23 -11.79 -0.83
CA TYR A 95 9.51 -13.18 -1.16
C TYR A 95 10.05 -13.34 -2.60
N VAL A 96 9.49 -12.60 -3.57
CA VAL A 96 10.01 -12.57 -4.95
C VAL A 96 11.44 -12.03 -5.00
N ILE A 97 11.74 -10.96 -4.27
CA ILE A 97 13.11 -10.43 -4.18
C ILE A 97 14.05 -11.46 -3.55
N ILE A 98 13.63 -12.09 -2.46
CA ILE A 98 14.40 -13.13 -1.78
C ILE A 98 14.71 -14.29 -2.73
N GLN A 99 13.74 -14.77 -3.50
CA GLN A 99 13.93 -15.79 -4.54
C GLN A 99 15.00 -15.37 -5.56
N ASN A 100 14.90 -14.14 -6.06
CA ASN A 100 15.84 -13.58 -7.02
C ASN A 100 17.24 -13.39 -6.46
N VAL A 101 17.38 -13.09 -5.16
CA VAL A 101 18.68 -13.02 -4.50
C VAL A 101 19.25 -14.42 -4.34
N ILE A 102 18.49 -15.38 -3.80
CA ILE A 102 18.97 -16.75 -3.56
C ILE A 102 19.40 -17.45 -4.85
N SER A 103 18.70 -17.23 -5.97
CA SER A 103 19.07 -17.81 -7.26
C SER A 103 20.44 -17.34 -7.76
N LYS A 104 20.86 -16.11 -7.43
CA LYS A 104 22.18 -15.55 -7.78
C LYS A 104 23.32 -16.12 -6.93
N TYR A 105 23.03 -16.79 -5.82
CA TYR A 105 24.01 -17.36 -4.89
C TYR A 105 23.91 -18.90 -4.81
N ASN A 106 23.73 -19.56 -5.96
CA ASN A 106 23.68 -21.03 -6.07
C ASN A 106 22.67 -21.68 -5.11
N GLY A 107 21.52 -21.03 -4.89
CA GLY A 107 20.46 -21.52 -4.00
C GLY A 107 20.68 -21.24 -2.51
N TYR A 108 21.75 -20.54 -2.13
CA TYR A 108 22.05 -20.19 -0.74
C TYR A 108 22.63 -18.78 -0.62
N ALA A 109 21.80 -17.81 -0.25
CA ALA A 109 22.24 -16.42 -0.07
C ALA A 109 22.75 -16.17 1.36
N PRO A 110 23.87 -15.46 1.54
CA PRO A 110 24.27 -14.97 2.86
C PRO A 110 23.21 -14.04 3.45
N ARG A 111 23.00 -14.13 4.76
CA ARG A 111 22.00 -13.34 5.49
C ARG A 111 22.10 -11.84 5.21
N TYR A 112 23.30 -11.28 5.28
CA TYR A 112 23.52 -9.84 5.08
C TYR A 112 23.20 -9.38 3.64
N VAL A 113 23.37 -10.25 2.64
CA VAL A 113 23.02 -9.93 1.25
C VAL A 113 21.50 -9.86 1.09
N LEU A 114 20.79 -10.85 1.65
CA LEU A 114 19.34 -10.89 1.62
C LEU A 114 18.73 -9.71 2.39
N GLU A 115 19.21 -9.46 3.60
CA GLU A 115 18.78 -8.30 4.41
C GLU A 115 19.10 -6.99 3.69
N GLY A 116 20.29 -6.86 3.09
CA GLY A 116 20.66 -5.68 2.31
C GLY A 116 19.75 -5.42 1.12
N ALA A 117 19.35 -6.46 0.38
CA ALA A 117 18.43 -6.34 -0.74
C ALA A 117 17.04 -5.87 -0.31
N LEU A 118 16.57 -6.27 0.88
CA LEU A 118 15.28 -5.85 1.41
C LEU A 118 15.31 -4.44 2.01
N LEU A 119 16.43 -4.05 2.64
CA LEU A 119 16.60 -2.75 3.30
C LEU A 119 16.90 -1.62 2.32
N TYR A 120 17.72 -1.89 1.32
CA TYR A 120 18.31 -0.86 0.45
C TYR A 120 17.99 -1.08 -1.03
N GLY A 121 17.26 -2.16 -1.36
CA GLY A 121 16.74 -2.40 -2.70
C GLY A 121 15.34 -1.79 -2.88
N GLU A 122 14.57 -2.36 -3.81
CA GLU A 122 13.30 -1.78 -4.29
C GLU A 122 12.24 -1.55 -3.20
N LEU A 123 12.24 -2.37 -2.13
CA LEU A 123 11.23 -2.25 -1.07
C LEU A 123 11.60 -1.25 0.04
N GLU A 124 12.87 -0.86 0.14
CA GLU A 124 13.39 0.06 1.17
C GLU A 124 12.82 -0.20 2.58
N LEU A 125 12.76 -1.47 2.98
CA LEU A 125 12.13 -1.84 4.23
C LEU A 125 12.90 -1.31 5.43
N SER A 126 12.20 -1.00 6.52
CA SER A 126 12.88 -0.71 7.78
C SER A 126 13.48 -1.99 8.38
N PRO A 127 14.54 -1.89 9.21
CA PRO A 127 15.14 -3.04 9.89
C PRO A 127 14.13 -3.95 10.60
N LYS A 128 13.18 -3.34 11.32
CA LYS A 128 12.10 -4.07 11.99
C LYS A 128 11.20 -4.81 11.01
N ARG A 129 10.87 -4.20 9.87
CA ARG A 129 9.97 -4.79 8.87
C ARG A 129 10.66 -5.91 8.09
N THR A 130 11.92 -5.73 7.73
CA THR A 130 12.77 -6.80 7.16
C THR A 130 12.79 -8.02 8.08
N TYR A 131 13.11 -7.83 9.36
CA TYR A 131 13.12 -8.91 10.33
C TYR A 131 11.77 -9.64 10.42
N ASN A 132 10.67 -8.88 10.58
CA ASN A 132 9.33 -9.46 10.70
C ASN A 132 8.92 -10.28 9.46
N ILE A 133 9.23 -9.79 8.26
CA ILE A 133 8.93 -10.50 7.01
C ILE A 133 9.76 -11.78 6.91
N THR A 134 11.06 -11.71 7.16
CA THR A 134 11.94 -12.89 7.15
C THR A 134 11.42 -13.96 8.12
N VAL A 135 11.10 -13.58 9.36
CA VAL A 135 10.52 -14.50 10.37
C VAL A 135 9.16 -15.05 9.94
N SER A 136 8.29 -14.22 9.34
CA SER A 136 6.99 -14.66 8.82
C SER A 136 7.15 -15.73 7.74
N LEU A 137 8.08 -15.52 6.79
CA LEU A 137 8.37 -16.47 5.73
C LEU A 137 9.00 -17.76 6.25
N GLU A 138 9.88 -17.68 7.26
CA GLU A 138 10.41 -18.85 7.96
C GLU A 138 9.31 -19.66 8.64
N ASN A 139 8.41 -19.00 9.38
CA ASN A 139 7.28 -19.67 10.04
C ASN A 139 6.32 -20.33 9.03
N LYS A 140 6.23 -19.79 7.81
CA LYS A 140 5.46 -20.37 6.70
C LYS A 140 6.21 -21.46 5.93
N ASN A 141 7.44 -21.81 6.34
CA ASN A 141 8.34 -22.74 5.66
C ASN A 141 8.68 -22.35 4.20
N LEU A 142 8.53 -21.07 3.85
CA LEU A 142 8.89 -20.52 2.54
C LEU A 142 10.36 -20.08 2.48
N LEU A 143 10.99 -19.88 3.65
CA LEU A 143 12.39 -19.53 3.78
C LEU A 143 13.01 -20.40 4.88
N LYS A 144 14.24 -20.87 4.68
CA LYS A 144 14.96 -21.69 5.65
C LYS A 144 16.33 -21.11 5.95
N LYS A 145 16.61 -20.97 7.24
CA LYS A 145 17.92 -20.57 7.74
C LYS A 145 18.88 -21.75 7.76
N VAL A 146 20.09 -21.56 7.23
CA VAL A 146 21.15 -22.57 7.17
C VAL A 146 22.44 -21.98 7.72
N LYS A 147 23.13 -22.71 8.59
CA LYS A 147 24.45 -22.30 9.09
C LYS A 147 25.55 -22.96 8.27
N ARG A 148 26.50 -22.17 7.77
CA ARG A 148 27.69 -22.64 7.04
C ARG A 148 28.96 -22.21 7.78
N ALA A 149 30.11 -22.69 7.33
CA ALA A 149 31.40 -22.45 7.99
C ALA A 149 31.74 -20.95 8.13
N ASP A 150 31.27 -20.15 7.18
CA ASP A 150 31.57 -18.73 7.03
C ASP A 150 30.41 -17.81 7.43
N GLY A 151 29.26 -18.34 7.86
CA GLY A 151 28.17 -17.51 8.37
C GLY A 151 26.77 -18.10 8.30
N GLU A 152 25.78 -17.22 8.44
CA GLU A 152 24.36 -17.53 8.33
C GLU A 152 23.87 -17.29 6.90
N TYR A 153 23.11 -18.24 6.38
CA TYR A 153 22.58 -18.27 5.03
C TYR A 153 21.08 -18.53 5.04
N TYR A 154 20.43 -18.19 3.93
CA TYR A 154 19.04 -18.54 3.64
C TYR A 154 18.93 -19.32 2.33
N THR A 155 17.97 -20.25 2.31
CA THR A 155 17.58 -21.05 1.14
C THR A 155 16.05 -21.20 1.11
N ILE A 156 15.50 -21.62 -0.03
CA ILE A 156 14.06 -21.88 -0.22
C ILE A 156 13.89 -23.37 -0.49
#